data_AF-A0A536GWT3-F1
#
_entry.id   AF-A0A536GWT3-F1
#
_cell.length_a   1.000
_cell.length_b   1.000
_cell.length_c   1.000
_cell.angle_alpha   90.00
_cell.angle_beta   90.00
_cell.angle_gamma   90.00
#
_symmetry.space_group_name_H-M   'P 1'
#
loop_
_entity.id
_entity.type
_entity.pdbx_description
1 polymer ?
#
loop_
_entity_poly.entity_id
_entity_poly.type
_entity_poly.pdbx_seq_one_letter_code
_entity_poly.pdbx_strand_id
1 'polypeptide(L)'
;MKNKASRKPFNDPFDELSDEEFEREVLESLDQATTKISLRVPKDLLSRTKHAAERRGVPYQSLMKVLIDQGVRRLERVRRGTN
;
A
#
# COMPACT_ATOMS: atom_id res chain seq x y z
N MET A 1 23.86 -35.89 -16.89
CA MET A 1 23.58 -34.69 -17.72
C MET A 1 22.69 -33.75 -16.90
N LYS A 2 23.14 -32.51 -16.62
CA LYS A 2 22.38 -31.55 -15.81
C LYS A 2 21.51 -30.70 -16.74
N ASN A 3 20.19 -30.89 -16.71
CA ASN A 3 19.24 -30.02 -17.41
C ASN A 3 19.34 -28.61 -16.82
N LYS A 4 19.89 -27.66 -17.58
CA LYS A 4 19.77 -26.24 -17.25
C LYS A 4 18.37 -25.82 -17.64
N ALA A 5 17.52 -25.50 -16.66
CA ALA A 5 16.22 -24.92 -16.91
C ALA A 5 16.40 -23.67 -17.77
N SER A 6 15.81 -23.67 -18.97
CA SER A 6 15.77 -22.50 -19.84
C SER A 6 14.91 -21.43 -19.16
N ARG A 7 15.54 -20.46 -18.49
CA ARG A 7 14.83 -19.28 -18.02
C ARG A 7 14.36 -18.52 -19.25
N LYS A 8 13.05 -18.30 -19.39
CA LYS A 8 12.54 -17.33 -20.37
C LYS A 8 13.24 -15.98 -20.12
N PRO A 9 13.64 -15.25 -21.17
CA PRO A 9 14.16 -13.91 -20.99
C PRO A 9 13.12 -13.06 -20.25
N PHE A 10 13.58 -12.29 -19.26
CA PHE A 10 12.73 -11.31 -18.59
C PHE A 10 12.41 -10.22 -19.61
N ASN A 11 11.13 -9.98 -19.84
CA ASN A 11 10.67 -8.87 -20.64
C ASN A 11 10.27 -7.77 -19.67
N ASP A 12 11.01 -6.68 -19.64
CA ASP A 12 10.62 -5.52 -18.85
C ASP A 12 9.45 -4.82 -19.57
N PRO A 13 8.25 -4.76 -18.98
CA PRO A 13 7.11 -4.11 -19.62
C PRO A 13 7.30 -2.60 -19.82
N PHE A 14 8.35 -2.01 -19.27
CA PHE A 14 8.63 -0.57 -19.35
C PHE A 14 9.78 -0.20 -20.30
N ASP A 15 10.46 -1.18 -20.92
CA ASP A 15 11.66 -0.95 -21.76
C ASP A 15 11.40 -0.04 -22.98
N GLU A 16 10.16 0.02 -23.47
CA GLU A 16 9.78 0.81 -24.65
C GLU A 16 9.13 2.15 -24.30
N LEU A 17 8.91 2.45 -23.01
CA LEU A 17 8.25 3.68 -22.58
C LEU A 17 9.25 4.84 -22.49
N SER A 18 8.82 6.03 -22.92
CA SER A 18 9.51 7.26 -22.53
C SER A 18 9.27 7.59 -21.04
N ASP A 19 10.11 8.46 -20.46
CA ASP A 19 10.01 8.84 -19.04
C ASP A 19 8.62 9.38 -18.67
N GLU A 20 8.00 10.18 -19.54
CA GLU A 20 6.65 10.74 -19.35
C GLU A 20 5.56 9.65 -19.41
N GLU A 21 5.73 8.64 -20.26
CA GLU A 21 4.80 7.52 -20.37
C GLU A 21 4.93 6.59 -19.18
N PHE A 22 6.15 6.30 -18.73
CA PHE A 22 6.42 5.54 -17.53
C PHE A 22 5.83 6.21 -16.29
N GLU A 23 6.05 7.52 -16.11
CA GLU A 23 5.52 8.26 -14.96
C GLU A 23 3.98 8.22 -14.94
N ARG A 24 3.34 8.39 -16.11
CA ARG A 24 1.89 8.29 -16.22
C ARG A 24 1.38 6.89 -15.90
N GLU A 25 1.97 5.84 -16.46
CA GLU A 25 1.58 4.44 -16.23
C GLU A 25 1.69 4.08 -14.74
N VAL A 26 2.77 4.51 -14.08
CA VAL A 26 2.97 4.29 -12.64
C VAL A 26 1.94 5.06 -11.83
N LEU A 27 1.71 6.35 -12.10
CA LEU A 27 0.72 7.15 -11.39
C LEU A 27 -0.71 6.61 -11.57
N GLU A 28 -1.05 6.17 -12.78
CA GLU A 28 -2.36 5.59 -13.09
C GLU A 28 -2.56 4.25 -12.38
N SER A 29 -1.52 3.39 -12.34
CA SER A 29 -1.55 2.14 -11.57
C SER A 29 -1.74 2.36 -10.06
N LEU A 30 -1.15 3.43 -9.52
CA LEU A 30 -1.31 3.83 -8.11
C LEU A 30 -2.73 4.34 -7.81
N ASP A 31 -3.35 5.05 -8.77
CA ASP A 31 -4.71 5.55 -8.62
C ASP A 31 -5.75 4.42 -8.71
N GLN A 32 -5.55 3.45 -9.61
CA GLN A 32 -6.44 2.28 -9.73
C GLN A 32 -6.37 1.33 -8.52
N ALA A 33 -5.30 1.36 -7.73
CA ALA A 33 -5.13 0.49 -6.57
C ALA A 33 -5.82 1.03 -5.29
N THR A 34 -6.40 2.23 -5.32
CA THR A 34 -7.03 2.81 -4.12
C THR A 34 -8.40 3.41 -4.41
N THR A 35 -9.32 3.28 -3.45
CA THR A 35 -10.63 3.94 -3.54
C THR A 35 -10.78 4.98 -2.44
N LYS A 36 -11.30 6.16 -2.78
CA LYS A 36 -11.66 7.17 -1.79
C LYS A 36 -12.89 6.69 -1.01
N ILE A 37 -12.83 6.78 0.30
CA ILE A 37 -13.95 6.44 1.19
C ILE A 37 -14.29 7.60 2.11
N SER A 38 -15.55 7.67 2.54
CA SER A 38 -15.97 8.54 3.64
C SER A 38 -16.15 7.70 4.90
N LEU A 39 -15.54 8.11 6.01
CA LEU A 39 -15.65 7.43 7.30
C LEU A 39 -16.00 8.45 8.40
N ARG A 40 -16.97 8.13 9.25
CA ARG A 40 -17.24 8.90 10.47
C ARG A 40 -16.47 8.29 11.64
N VAL A 41 -15.77 9.13 12.38
CA VAL A 41 -15.02 8.73 13.59
C VAL A 41 -15.31 9.71 14.73
N PRO A 42 -15.15 9.30 16.00
CA PRO A 42 -15.21 10.22 17.12
C PRO A 42 -14.21 11.38 16.97
N LYS A 43 -14.64 12.62 17.27
CA LYS A 43 -13.80 13.82 17.14
C LYS A 43 -12.50 13.72 17.95
N ASP A 44 -12.61 13.21 19.17
CA ASP A 44 -11.46 13.01 20.05
C ASP A 44 -10.43 12.03 19.46
N LEU A 45 -10.89 10.93 18.86
CA LEU A 45 -10.00 9.95 18.19
C LEU A 45 -9.26 10.59 17.01
N LEU A 46 -9.97 11.38 16.19
CA LEU A 46 -9.34 12.11 15.09
C LEU A 46 -8.27 13.08 15.60
N SER A 47 -8.57 13.83 16.67
CA SER A 47 -7.62 14.76 17.29
C SER A 47 -6.37 14.04 17.79
N ARG A 48 -6.54 12.95 18.54
CA ARG A 48 -5.41 12.13 19.05
C ARG A 48 -4.57 11.54 17.91
N THR A 49 -5.21 11.14 16.82
CA THR A 49 -4.52 10.60 15.63
C THR A 49 -3.68 11.67 14.94
N LYS A 50 -4.21 12.89 14.79
CA LYS A 50 -3.46 14.03 14.23
C LYS A 50 -2.23 14.38 15.07
N HIS A 51 -2.41 14.54 16.38
CA HIS A 51 -1.29 14.79 17.30
C HIS A 51 -0.24 13.66 17.27
N ALA A 52 -0.68 12.40 17.16
CA ALA A 52 0.23 11.27 17.06
C ALA A 52 1.04 11.28 15.75
N ALA A 53 0.47 11.77 14.66
CA ALA A 53 1.14 11.91 13.38
C ALA A 53 2.14 13.08 13.38
N GLU A 54 1.74 14.23 13.94
CA GLU A 54 2.60 15.40 14.12
C GLU A 54 3.86 15.06 14.92
N ARG A 55 3.73 14.36 16.05
CA ARG A 55 4.89 13.92 16.85
C ARG A 55 5.83 12.96 16.09
N ARG A 56 5.34 12.31 15.05
CA ARG A 56 6.11 11.40 14.19
C ARG A 56 6.64 12.10 12.93
N GLY A 57 6.31 13.37 12.72
CA GLY A 57 6.68 14.10 11.50
C GLY A 57 6.03 13.55 10.24
N VAL A 58 4.85 12.92 10.33
CA VAL A 58 4.15 12.34 9.18
C VAL A 58 2.74 12.91 9.01
N PRO A 59 2.19 12.93 7.78
CA PRO A 59 0.79 13.28 7.57
C PRO A 59 -0.16 12.31 8.30
N TYR A 60 -1.21 12.84 8.93
CA TYR A 60 -2.16 12.01 9.70
C TYR A 60 -2.87 10.96 8.83
N GLN A 61 -3.10 11.24 7.54
CA GLN A 61 -3.69 10.29 6.61
C GLN A 61 -2.75 9.11 6.34
N SER A 62 -1.44 9.35 6.23
CA SER A 62 -0.43 8.30 6.09
C SER A 62 -0.38 7.42 7.34
N LEU A 63 -0.41 8.03 8.53
CA LEU A 63 -0.51 7.27 9.78
C LEU A 63 -1.80 6.44 9.82
N MET A 64 -2.95 7.02 9.43
CA MET A 64 -4.24 6.33 9.41
C MET A 64 -4.22 5.10 8.50
N LYS A 65 -3.64 5.20 7.30
CA LYS A 65 -3.48 4.06 6.38
C LYS A 65 -2.72 2.90 7.02
N VAL A 66 -1.58 3.18 7.65
CA VAL A 66 -0.76 2.18 8.33
C VAL A 66 -1.51 1.52 9.49
N LEU A 67 -2.22 2.31 10.30
CA LEU A 67 -2.99 1.78 11.43
C LEU A 67 -4.12 0.83 10.97
N ILE A 68 -4.80 1.16 9.88
CA ILE A 68 -5.85 0.30 9.29
C ILE A 68 -5.23 -1.03 8.82
N ASP A 69 -4.16 -0.99 8.03
CA ASP A 69 -3.46 -2.20 7.55
C ASP A 69 -2.98 -3.08 8.72
N GLN A 70 -2.35 -2.48 9.73
CA GLN A 70 -1.90 -3.20 10.92
C GLN A 70 -3.06 -3.85 11.69
N GLY A 71 -4.19 -3.16 11.81
CA GLY A 71 -5.41 -3.68 12.41
C GLY A 71 -5.92 -4.92 11.68
N VAL A 72 -6.05 -4.84 10.34
CA VAL A 72 -6.48 -5.97 9.50
C VAL A 72 -5.51 -7.14 9.63
N ARG A 73 -4.21 -6.92 9.46
CA ARG A 73 -3.19 -7.98 9.59
C ARG A 73 -3.21 -8.66 10.95
N ARG A 74 -3.52 -7.92 12.03
CA ARG A 74 -3.66 -8.51 13.37
C ARG A 74 -4.86 -9.46 13.42
N LEU A 75 -6.00 -9.05 12.86
CA LEU A 75 -7.21 -9.88 12.82
C LEU A 75 -7.01 -11.14 11.96
N GLU A 76 -6.33 -11.03 10.83
CA GLU A 76 -6.00 -12.17 9.97
C GLU A 76 -5.08 -13.18 10.64
N ARG A 77 -4.08 -12.72 11.40
CA ARG A 77 -3.19 -13.61 12.17
C ARG A 77 -3.96 -14.38 13.23
N VAL A 78 -4.87 -13.72 13.95
CA VAL A 78 -5.71 -14.38 14.97
C VAL A 78 -6.56 -15.48 14.34
N ARG A 79 -7.18 -15.22 13.19
CA ARG A 79 -8.01 -16.21 12.47
C ARG A 79 -7.24 -17.45 11.99
N ARG A 80 -5.95 -17.32 11.68
CA ARG A 80 -5.11 -18.46 11.24
C ARG A 80 -4.65 -19.36 12.39
N GLY A 81 -4.72 -18.91 13.65
CA GLY A 81 -4.36 -19.72 14.82
C GLY A 81 -5.50 -20.54 15.41
N THR A 82 -6.72 -20.37 14.90
CA THR A 82 -7.94 -21.03 15.40
C THR A 82 -8.49 -22.09 14.43
N ASN A 83 -7.72 -22.48 13.41
CA ASN A 83 -8.10 -23.46 12.40
C ASN A 83 -7.05 -24.58 12.32
#